data_AF-A0AAP2E1U6-F1
#
_entry.id   AF-A0AAP2E1U6-F1
#
_cell.length_a   1.000
_cell.length_b   1.000
_cell.length_c   1.000
_cell.angle_alpha   90.00
_cell.angle_beta   90.00
_cell.angle_gamma   90.00
#
_symmetry.space_group_name_H-M   'P 1'
#
loop_
_entity.id
_entity.type
_entity.pdbx_description
1 polymer ?
#
loop_
_entity_poly.entity_id
_entity_poly.type
_entity_poly.pdbx_seq_one_letter_code
_entity_poly.pdbx_strand_id
1 'polypeptide(L)'
;MKYLILSLSFLLAPTRYAQWTVESIPNQKLVNGSYVSNPDDILTETTTASLDALLTSLEDSTTVQTAIVAVKSIGDADIFTFAQDLFTYWGIGQKANDNGLLILLVEETHTIRFHTGYGLEGVLTDARCKRIQTEYMVPLFKEGDYNGGMLAGVEAVVKVISDPAYADELEAEETSNGMGDYAGAVAFLCFFVLPILLVSFAIKLVNKSFSNSKNPSHTEYPEMRVTKLAWVAEFLLAPTLIVAAIGVSGSTQPFIVAMLGLYLYFLITLLHRQWRMKRVIRRLVKDGDYHGVVGFLRSNQVYWFFMGLLYPLPFLPYFFYHLVRKRRYRNHPRACASCQGDMVKLDEKGDDAYLSKAQLIEENIRSVDYDVWQCAACQDTEVWNYPNRSSRYKNCSYCRSQTSYLISRKTLRAATYSSSGQGEEINGCVHCGKRKRSTYSIARLERSSSSSSGSSSSSSGSSGGSWGGGSSGGGGASSSW
;
A
#
# COMPACT_ATOMS: atom_id res chain seq x y z
N MET A 1 18.22 42.01 -33.40
CA MET A 1 19.42 41.29 -32.89
C MET A 1 19.00 39.87 -32.59
N LYS A 2 19.74 38.84 -33.03
CA LYS A 2 19.26 37.44 -33.04
C LYS A 2 20.33 36.38 -32.75
N TYR A 3 21.39 36.75 -32.03
CA TYR A 3 22.53 35.89 -31.68
C TYR A 3 23.05 36.23 -30.27
N LEU A 4 22.68 35.47 -29.24
CA LEU A 4 23.35 35.49 -27.93
C LEU A 4 23.05 34.25 -27.04
N ILE A 5 22.91 33.05 -27.61
CA ILE A 5 22.77 31.80 -26.82
C ILE A 5 23.62 30.69 -27.48
N LEU A 6 24.95 30.81 -27.41
CA LEU A 6 25.86 29.78 -27.96
C LEU A 6 27.31 29.82 -27.42
N SER A 7 27.52 29.86 -26.10
CA SER A 7 28.86 29.69 -25.51
C SER A 7 28.90 29.41 -23.99
N LEU A 8 28.19 28.39 -23.47
CA LEU A 8 28.48 27.85 -22.12
C LEU A 8 28.12 26.36 -21.92
N SER A 9 28.32 25.55 -22.96
CA SER A 9 28.27 24.08 -22.88
C SER A 9 29.68 23.48 -22.91
N PHE A 10 30.54 23.99 -22.02
CA PHE A 10 31.93 23.53 -21.89
C PHE A 10 32.00 22.34 -20.92
N LEU A 11 32.07 21.14 -21.50
CA LEU A 11 32.66 19.93 -20.89
C LEU A 11 32.23 19.60 -19.44
N LEU A 12 30.99 19.11 -19.29
CA LEU A 12 30.82 17.85 -18.54
C LEU A 12 30.86 16.70 -19.55
N ALA A 13 32.07 16.27 -19.90
CA ALA A 13 32.23 14.91 -20.40
C ALA A 13 31.96 13.97 -19.21
N PRO A 14 31.20 12.88 -19.37
CA PRO A 14 31.11 11.88 -18.32
C PRO A 14 32.51 11.33 -18.06
N THR A 15 32.93 11.28 -16.80
CA THR A 15 34.18 10.65 -16.39
C THR A 15 34.07 9.15 -16.63
N ARG A 16 34.48 8.72 -17.83
CA ARG A 16 34.76 7.31 -18.13
C ARG A 16 35.85 6.87 -17.16
N TYR A 17 35.48 6.11 -16.13
CA TYR A 17 36.45 5.43 -15.29
C TYR A 17 37.27 4.45 -16.13
N ALA A 18 38.48 4.13 -15.66
CA ALA A 18 39.22 3.02 -16.23
C ALA A 18 38.39 1.74 -16.02
N GLN A 19 38.13 1.02 -17.10
CA GLN A 19 37.36 -0.22 -17.08
C GLN A 19 38.34 -1.38 -16.92
N TRP A 20 38.25 -2.09 -15.80
CA TRP A 20 39.10 -3.24 -15.54
C TRP A 20 38.60 -4.46 -16.32
N THR A 21 39.52 -5.10 -17.05
CA THR A 21 39.33 -6.42 -17.67
C THR A 21 40.02 -7.49 -16.83
N VAL A 22 39.59 -8.74 -16.95
CA VAL A 22 40.15 -9.91 -16.23
C VAL A 22 41.68 -10.01 -16.36
N GLU A 23 42.22 -9.73 -17.55
CA GLU A 23 43.67 -9.76 -17.81
C GLU A 23 44.45 -8.61 -17.14
N SER A 24 43.77 -7.48 -16.88
CA SER A 24 44.39 -6.23 -16.41
C SER A 24 44.40 -6.04 -14.89
N ILE A 25 43.51 -6.71 -14.14
CA ILE A 25 43.49 -6.60 -12.68
C ILE A 25 44.77 -7.24 -12.11
N PRO A 26 45.55 -6.54 -11.27
CA PRO A 26 46.80 -7.07 -10.76
C PRO A 26 46.57 -8.18 -9.72
N ASN A 27 46.92 -9.43 -10.08
CA ASN A 27 46.93 -10.53 -9.13
C ASN A 27 48.08 -10.34 -8.11
N GLN A 28 47.78 -9.62 -7.02
CA GLN A 28 48.76 -9.28 -5.99
C GLN A 28 49.42 -10.52 -5.36
N LYS A 29 48.74 -11.67 -5.32
CA LYS A 29 49.33 -12.90 -4.76
C LYS A 29 50.57 -13.36 -5.52
N LEU A 30 50.61 -13.15 -6.84
CA LEU A 30 51.77 -13.44 -7.68
C LEU A 30 52.86 -12.36 -7.62
N VAL A 31 52.55 -11.17 -7.09
CA VAL A 31 53.44 -10.01 -7.04
C VAL A 31 54.13 -9.85 -5.68
N ASN A 32 53.36 -9.96 -4.59
CA ASN A 32 53.82 -9.70 -3.22
C ASN A 32 53.23 -10.67 -2.16
N GLY A 33 52.34 -11.59 -2.56
CA GLY A 33 51.72 -12.55 -1.63
C GLY A 33 50.48 -12.03 -0.89
N SER A 34 49.97 -10.84 -1.20
CA SER A 34 48.69 -10.34 -0.70
C SER A 34 47.49 -11.06 -1.37
N TYR A 35 46.43 -11.24 -0.61
CA TYR A 35 45.12 -11.75 -1.03
C TYR A 35 44.21 -10.64 -1.60
N VAL A 36 44.59 -9.36 -1.45
CA VAL A 36 43.72 -8.20 -1.70
C VAL A 36 44.22 -7.38 -2.88
N SER A 37 43.51 -7.43 -4.00
CA SER A 37 43.71 -6.54 -5.16
C SER A 37 42.80 -5.33 -5.08
N ASN A 38 43.38 -4.17 -4.79
CA ASN A 38 42.69 -2.89 -4.62
C ASN A 38 43.37 -1.78 -5.46
N PRO A 39 43.32 -1.84 -6.81
CA PRO A 39 44.07 -0.92 -7.67
C PRO A 39 43.44 0.49 -7.82
N ASP A 40 42.22 0.70 -7.32
CA ASP A 40 41.51 1.99 -7.35
C ASP A 40 41.44 2.68 -5.96
N ASP A 41 42.21 2.20 -4.97
CA ASP A 41 42.29 2.73 -3.59
C ASP A 41 40.93 2.85 -2.86
N ILE A 42 39.98 1.96 -3.17
CA ILE A 42 38.64 1.89 -2.54
C ILE A 42 38.74 1.50 -1.06
N LEU A 43 39.66 0.58 -0.75
CA LEU A 43 40.01 0.16 0.60
C LEU A 43 41.30 0.87 1.05
N THR A 44 41.38 1.23 2.33
CA THR A 44 42.59 1.81 2.94
C THR A 44 43.67 0.77 3.16
N GLU A 45 44.95 1.18 3.14
CA GLU A 45 46.10 0.29 3.43
C GLU A 45 45.96 -0.45 4.77
N THR A 46 45.37 0.20 5.78
CA THR A 46 45.06 -0.41 7.08
C THR A 46 44.02 -1.52 6.98
N THR A 47 43.03 -1.37 6.11
CA THR A 47 42.01 -2.39 5.84
C THR A 47 42.56 -3.51 4.97
N THR A 48 43.32 -3.22 3.91
CA THR A 48 43.93 -4.27 3.07
C THR A 48 44.89 -5.15 3.88
N ALA A 49 45.73 -4.55 4.74
CA ALA A 49 46.62 -5.31 5.63
C ALA A 49 45.87 -6.14 6.70
N SER A 50 44.73 -5.65 7.19
CA SER A 50 43.89 -6.38 8.16
C SER A 50 43.12 -7.53 7.50
N LEU A 51 42.59 -7.30 6.29
CA LEU A 51 41.98 -8.32 5.44
C LEU A 51 43.00 -9.39 5.06
N ASP A 52 44.20 -8.98 4.66
CA ASP A 52 45.31 -9.91 4.44
C ASP A 52 45.51 -10.77 5.68
N ALA A 53 45.77 -10.22 6.87
CA ALA A 53 46.00 -11.02 8.07
C ALA A 53 44.89 -12.06 8.36
N LEU A 54 43.61 -11.71 8.17
CA LEU A 54 42.47 -12.62 8.32
C LEU A 54 42.46 -13.74 7.26
N LEU A 55 42.60 -13.38 5.99
CA LEU A 55 42.56 -14.32 4.86
C LEU A 55 43.77 -15.24 4.80
N THR A 56 44.92 -14.69 5.19
CA THR A 56 46.15 -15.41 5.49
C THR A 56 45.79 -16.56 6.43
N SER A 57 45.04 -16.33 7.52
CA SER A 57 44.67 -17.41 8.44
C SER A 57 43.78 -18.50 7.92
N LEU A 58 42.80 -18.11 7.12
CA LEU A 58 41.80 -19.04 6.63
C LEU A 58 42.50 -20.18 5.90
N GLU A 59 43.60 -19.87 5.24
CA GLU A 59 44.44 -20.82 4.55
C GLU A 59 45.30 -21.70 5.48
N ASP A 60 45.95 -21.17 6.52
CA ASP A 60 46.74 -22.02 7.44
C ASP A 60 45.85 -22.94 8.30
N SER A 61 44.67 -22.48 8.70
CA SER A 61 43.79 -23.26 9.60
C SER A 61 42.93 -24.28 8.86
N THR A 62 42.61 -24.07 7.58
CA THR A 62 41.65 -24.92 6.83
C THR A 62 42.09 -25.34 5.42
N THR A 63 43.21 -24.84 4.91
CA THR A 63 43.64 -24.88 3.48
C THR A 63 42.78 -24.09 2.49
N VAL A 64 41.68 -23.47 2.94
CA VAL A 64 40.78 -22.67 2.08
C VAL A 64 41.44 -21.37 1.66
N GLN A 65 41.35 -21.06 0.37
CA GLN A 65 42.05 -19.93 -0.24
C GLN A 65 41.01 -18.89 -0.67
N THR A 66 41.07 -17.66 -0.17
CA THR A 66 40.03 -16.62 -0.36
C THR A 66 40.62 -15.29 -0.85
N ALA A 67 40.18 -14.79 -2.02
CA ALA A 67 40.73 -13.61 -2.68
C ALA A 67 39.75 -12.44 -2.63
N ILE A 68 40.26 -11.23 -2.48
CA ILE A 68 39.47 -9.99 -2.55
C ILE A 68 39.92 -9.17 -3.75
N VAL A 69 38.95 -8.68 -4.52
CA VAL A 69 39.14 -7.75 -5.62
C VAL A 69 38.19 -6.58 -5.44
N ALA A 70 38.73 -5.39 -5.23
CA ALA A 70 37.96 -4.15 -5.12
C ALA A 70 38.32 -3.22 -6.29
N VAL A 71 37.36 -3.00 -7.19
CA VAL A 71 37.54 -2.20 -8.41
C VAL A 71 36.39 -1.21 -8.60
N LYS A 72 36.68 -0.09 -9.24
CA LYS A 72 35.72 0.99 -9.46
C LYS A 72 34.72 0.65 -10.56
N SER A 73 35.20 0.09 -11.66
CA SER A 73 34.39 -0.28 -12.83
C SER A 73 34.92 -1.51 -13.54
N ILE A 74 34.02 -2.40 -13.95
CA ILE A 74 34.26 -3.49 -14.93
C ILE A 74 33.64 -3.18 -16.30
N GLY A 75 33.18 -1.93 -16.50
CA GLY A 75 32.43 -1.51 -17.69
C GLY A 75 31.07 -2.20 -17.82
N ASP A 76 30.66 -2.45 -19.06
CA ASP A 76 29.37 -3.08 -19.40
C ASP A 76 29.35 -4.61 -19.17
N ALA A 77 30.32 -5.17 -18.43
CA ALA A 77 30.43 -6.59 -18.15
C ALA A 77 29.46 -7.04 -17.04
N ASP A 78 28.86 -8.23 -17.22
CA ASP A 78 28.09 -8.88 -16.17
C ASP A 78 29.02 -9.37 -15.04
N ILE A 79 28.71 -8.98 -13.79
CA ILE A 79 29.51 -9.32 -12.61
C ILE A 79 29.54 -10.82 -12.32
N PHE A 80 28.51 -11.60 -12.69
CA PHE A 80 28.54 -13.06 -12.54
C PHE A 80 29.61 -13.66 -13.44
N THR A 81 29.55 -13.36 -14.74
CA THR A 81 30.48 -13.83 -15.77
C THR A 81 31.90 -13.34 -15.48
N PHE A 82 32.06 -12.06 -15.15
CA PHE A 82 33.37 -11.47 -14.82
C PHE A 82 34.03 -12.13 -13.61
N ALA A 83 33.27 -12.45 -12.55
CA ALA A 83 33.80 -13.16 -11.40
C ALA A 83 34.21 -14.61 -11.75
N GLN A 84 33.43 -15.29 -12.59
CA GLN A 84 33.76 -16.64 -13.07
C GLN A 84 35.04 -16.65 -13.91
N ASP A 85 35.15 -15.74 -14.88
CA ASP A 85 36.34 -15.63 -15.74
C ASP A 85 37.58 -15.25 -14.92
N LEU A 86 37.45 -14.33 -13.96
CA LEU A 86 38.56 -13.92 -13.08
C LEU A 86 39.01 -15.06 -12.14
N PHE A 87 38.07 -15.82 -11.58
CA PHE A 87 38.34 -16.98 -10.72
C PHE A 87 39.10 -18.07 -11.49
N THR A 88 38.67 -18.37 -12.71
CA THR A 88 39.35 -19.34 -13.59
C THR A 88 40.71 -18.82 -14.07
N TYR A 89 40.82 -17.55 -14.44
CA TYR A 89 42.08 -16.95 -14.92
C TYR A 89 43.15 -16.86 -13.82
N TRP A 90 42.78 -16.59 -12.57
CA TRP A 90 43.71 -16.55 -11.43
C TRP A 90 43.96 -17.93 -10.78
N GLY A 91 43.23 -18.97 -11.17
CA GLY A 91 43.39 -20.33 -10.61
C GLY A 91 43.01 -20.40 -9.13
N ILE A 92 41.88 -19.78 -8.77
CA ILE A 92 41.45 -19.58 -7.38
C ILE A 92 41.03 -20.93 -6.74
N GLY A 93 41.73 -21.32 -5.68
CA GLY A 93 41.59 -22.59 -4.94
C GLY A 93 42.72 -23.58 -5.23
N GLN A 94 42.75 -24.72 -4.54
CA GLN A 94 43.74 -25.78 -4.80
C GLN A 94 43.23 -26.78 -5.84
N LYS A 95 44.08 -27.13 -6.82
CA LYS A 95 43.75 -28.07 -7.91
C LYS A 95 43.16 -29.44 -7.50
N ALA A 96 43.43 -29.90 -6.29
CA ALA A 96 42.93 -31.18 -5.78
C ALA A 96 41.59 -31.06 -5.03
N ASN A 97 41.24 -29.87 -4.56
CA ASN A 97 40.19 -29.64 -3.57
C ASN A 97 39.13 -28.60 -4.01
N ASP A 98 39.39 -27.80 -5.05
CA ASP A 98 38.56 -26.68 -5.54
C ASP A 98 38.02 -25.77 -4.40
N ASN A 99 38.84 -25.59 -3.37
CA ASN A 99 38.54 -24.89 -2.12
C ASN A 99 38.82 -23.36 -2.20
N GLY A 100 38.46 -22.76 -3.34
CA GLY A 100 38.69 -21.34 -3.63
C GLY A 100 37.45 -20.48 -3.42
N LEU A 101 37.65 -19.24 -2.96
CA LEU A 101 36.63 -18.19 -2.88
C LEU A 101 37.14 -16.90 -3.51
N LEU A 102 36.35 -16.26 -4.35
CA LEU A 102 36.55 -14.89 -4.81
C LEU A 102 35.48 -13.97 -4.24
N ILE A 103 35.89 -12.81 -3.74
CA ILE A 103 35.04 -11.72 -3.27
C ILE A 103 35.33 -10.50 -4.16
N LEU A 104 34.40 -10.18 -5.06
CA LEU A 104 34.51 -9.10 -6.05
C LEU A 104 33.58 -7.94 -5.69
N LEU A 105 34.15 -6.80 -5.30
CA LEU A 105 33.48 -5.54 -5.05
C LEU A 105 33.61 -4.64 -6.29
N VAL A 106 32.47 -4.19 -6.83
CA VAL A 106 32.39 -3.21 -7.93
C VAL A 106 31.66 -1.96 -7.44
N GLU A 107 32.37 -0.84 -7.36
CA GLU A 107 31.83 0.40 -6.78
C GLU A 107 30.76 1.05 -7.67
N GLU A 108 31.01 1.20 -8.98
CA GLU A 108 30.12 1.92 -9.92
C GLU A 108 28.74 1.27 -10.05
N THR A 109 28.67 -0.06 -9.96
CA THR A 109 27.38 -0.80 -9.99
C THR A 109 26.78 -0.97 -8.60
N HIS A 110 27.45 -0.51 -7.54
CA HIS A 110 27.14 -0.79 -6.14
C HIS A 110 26.82 -2.28 -5.90
N THR A 111 27.73 -3.16 -6.31
CA THR A 111 27.53 -4.62 -6.23
C THR A 111 28.73 -5.35 -5.62
N ILE A 112 28.44 -6.31 -4.74
CA ILE A 112 29.38 -7.29 -4.19
C ILE A 112 28.97 -8.69 -4.68
N ARG A 113 29.94 -9.47 -5.16
CA ARG A 113 29.76 -10.87 -5.54
C ARG A 113 30.73 -11.76 -4.77
N PHE A 114 30.22 -12.86 -4.22
CA PHE A 114 31.03 -14.00 -3.81
C PHE A 114 30.92 -15.07 -4.90
N HIS A 115 32.00 -15.77 -5.17
CA HIS A 115 32.02 -16.90 -6.10
C HIS A 115 32.89 -18.02 -5.50
N THR A 116 32.26 -19.17 -5.26
CA THR A 116 32.83 -20.32 -4.55
C THR A 116 33.20 -21.42 -5.56
N GLY A 117 34.35 -22.07 -5.35
CA GLY A 117 34.65 -23.35 -5.98
C GLY A 117 33.89 -24.50 -5.31
N TYR A 118 33.73 -25.62 -6.02
CA TYR A 118 32.94 -26.77 -5.57
C TYR A 118 33.33 -27.29 -4.18
N GLY A 119 34.61 -27.17 -3.78
CA GLY A 119 35.09 -27.58 -2.45
C GLY A 119 34.50 -26.78 -1.30
N LEU A 120 33.94 -25.59 -1.55
CA LEU A 120 33.32 -24.73 -0.55
C LEU A 120 31.80 -24.74 -0.55
N GLU A 121 31.12 -25.20 -1.61
CA GLU A 121 29.66 -25.08 -1.74
C GLU A 121 28.88 -25.74 -0.59
N GLY A 122 29.42 -26.81 0.01
CA GLY A 122 28.83 -27.48 1.17
C GLY A 122 28.98 -26.73 2.51
N VAL A 123 29.81 -25.69 2.58
CA VAL A 123 30.09 -24.89 3.80
C VAL A 123 29.64 -23.45 3.59
N LEU A 124 29.96 -22.87 2.44
CA LEU A 124 29.49 -21.58 1.92
C LEU A 124 28.53 -21.81 0.75
N THR A 125 27.29 -22.16 1.11
CA THR A 125 26.16 -22.20 0.17
C THR A 125 25.83 -20.79 -0.32
N ASP A 126 25.17 -20.67 -1.48
CA ASP A 126 24.64 -19.41 -2.00
C ASP A 126 23.81 -18.64 -0.95
N ALA A 127 23.01 -19.35 -0.14
CA ALA A 127 22.23 -18.75 0.95
C ALA A 127 23.13 -18.12 2.01
N ARG A 128 24.12 -18.87 2.54
CA ARG A 128 25.10 -18.37 3.53
C ARG A 128 25.89 -17.19 2.97
N CYS A 129 26.37 -17.26 1.72
CA CYS A 129 27.03 -16.13 1.04
C CYS A 129 26.11 -14.90 0.91
N LYS A 130 24.85 -15.10 0.51
CA LYS A 130 23.87 -14.02 0.34
C LYS A 130 23.54 -13.36 1.67
N ARG A 131 23.40 -14.15 2.74
CA ARG A 131 23.16 -13.68 4.10
C ARG A 131 24.33 -12.84 4.61
N ILE A 132 25.57 -13.33 4.49
CA ILE A 132 26.78 -12.59 4.89
C ILE A 132 26.85 -11.22 4.21
N GLN A 133 26.63 -11.16 2.89
CA GLN A 133 26.60 -9.90 2.15
C GLN A 133 25.50 -8.97 2.64
N THR A 134 24.30 -9.49 2.90
CA THR A 134 23.10 -8.69 3.23
C THR A 134 23.13 -8.13 4.66
N GLU A 135 23.72 -8.86 5.61
CA GLU A 135 23.76 -8.47 7.02
C GLU A 135 25.04 -7.73 7.44
N TYR A 136 26.20 -8.12 6.91
CA TYR A 136 27.50 -7.61 7.39
C TYR A 136 28.16 -6.61 6.44
N MET A 137 27.87 -6.68 5.13
CA MET A 137 28.51 -5.83 4.12
C MET A 137 27.61 -4.68 3.66
N VAL A 138 26.44 -5.02 3.10
CA VAL A 138 25.48 -4.10 2.49
C VAL A 138 25.06 -2.92 3.39
N PRO A 139 24.83 -3.08 4.72
CA PRO A 139 24.46 -1.95 5.56
C PRO A 139 25.57 -0.88 5.65
N LEU A 140 26.82 -1.31 5.84
CA LEU A 140 27.97 -0.41 5.93
C LEU A 140 28.30 0.22 4.56
N PHE A 141 28.13 -0.52 3.47
CA PHE A 141 28.27 0.01 2.12
C PHE A 141 27.23 1.11 1.80
N LYS A 142 26.02 1.07 2.37
CA LYS A 142 25.01 2.15 2.26
C LYS A 142 25.39 3.41 3.02
N GLU A 143 26.21 3.29 4.06
CA GLU A 143 26.76 4.41 4.82
C GLU A 143 28.07 4.94 4.20
N GLY A 144 28.55 4.30 3.12
CA GLY A 144 29.80 4.62 2.43
C GLY A 144 31.05 3.97 3.04
N ASP A 145 30.89 3.15 4.09
CA ASP A 145 32.00 2.46 4.73
C ASP A 145 32.30 1.11 4.05
N TYR A 146 32.98 1.20 2.90
CA TYR A 146 33.54 0.03 2.22
C TYR A 146 34.60 -0.70 3.07
N ASN A 147 35.25 0.00 4.02
CA ASN A 147 36.34 -0.56 4.82
C ASN A 147 35.79 -1.49 5.91
N GLY A 148 34.85 -0.99 6.73
CA GLY A 148 34.13 -1.77 7.73
C GLY A 148 33.27 -2.86 7.10
N GLY A 149 32.56 -2.57 6.00
CA GLY A 149 31.73 -3.56 5.31
C GLY A 149 32.54 -4.75 4.77
N MET A 150 33.70 -4.51 4.17
CA MET A 150 34.58 -5.60 3.72
C MET A 150 35.15 -6.40 4.88
N LEU A 151 35.62 -5.73 5.96
CA LEU A 151 36.13 -6.42 7.15
C LEU A 151 35.06 -7.28 7.83
N ALA A 152 33.87 -6.74 8.08
CA ALA A 152 32.80 -7.43 8.79
C ALA A 152 32.29 -8.67 8.02
N GLY A 153 32.11 -8.55 6.70
CA GLY A 153 31.70 -9.69 5.87
C GLY A 153 32.78 -10.75 5.71
N VAL A 154 34.06 -10.36 5.65
CA VAL A 154 35.19 -11.31 5.56
C VAL A 154 35.42 -12.02 6.89
N GLU A 155 35.26 -11.34 8.03
CA GLU A 155 35.20 -11.99 9.35
C GLU A 155 34.06 -13.02 9.43
N ALA A 156 32.88 -12.72 8.88
CA ALA A 156 31.76 -13.66 8.86
C ALA A 156 32.04 -14.89 7.97
N VAL A 157 32.67 -14.69 6.80
CA VAL A 157 33.19 -15.78 5.95
C VAL A 157 34.18 -16.67 6.71
N VAL A 158 35.17 -16.07 7.39
CA VAL A 158 36.18 -16.82 8.17
C VAL A 158 35.51 -17.66 9.27
N LYS A 159 34.52 -17.10 9.98
CA LYS A 159 33.78 -17.82 11.03
C LYS A 159 32.98 -19.00 10.47
N VAL A 160 32.24 -18.82 9.38
CA VAL A 160 31.43 -19.88 8.76
C VAL A 160 32.28 -21.04 8.22
N ILE A 161 33.48 -20.76 7.71
CA ILE A 161 34.41 -21.81 7.28
C ILE A 161 35.09 -22.51 8.48
N SER A 162 35.38 -21.77 9.55
CA SER A 162 36.15 -22.29 10.70
C SER A 162 35.31 -23.02 11.75
N ASP A 163 34.01 -22.70 11.87
CA ASP A 163 33.11 -23.28 12.88
C ASP A 163 31.77 -23.73 12.26
N PRO A 164 31.54 -25.06 12.12
CA PRO A 164 30.26 -25.60 11.67
C PRO A 164 29.07 -25.21 12.55
N ALA A 165 29.26 -25.01 13.86
CA ALA A 165 28.15 -24.67 14.77
C ALA A 165 27.65 -23.23 14.56
N TYR A 166 28.55 -22.30 14.21
CA TYR A 166 28.16 -20.94 13.80
C TYR A 166 27.43 -20.95 12.45
N ALA A 167 27.78 -21.89 11.56
CA ALA A 167 27.09 -22.05 10.29
C ALA A 167 25.65 -22.60 10.47
N ASP A 168 25.43 -23.47 11.47
CA ASP A 168 24.09 -23.93 11.87
C ASP A 168 23.29 -22.82 12.59
N GLU A 169 23.94 -21.97 13.39
CA GLU A 169 23.31 -20.79 14.03
C GLU A 169 22.77 -19.79 13.00
N LEU A 170 23.54 -19.54 11.93
CA LEU A 170 23.12 -18.73 10.78
C LEU A 170 21.99 -19.37 9.94
N GLU A 171 21.66 -20.65 10.11
CA GLU A 171 20.46 -21.26 9.52
C GLU A 171 19.27 -21.22 10.50
N ALA A 172 19.50 -21.46 11.79
CA ALA A 172 18.47 -21.35 12.82
C ALA A 172 17.80 -19.98 12.83
N GLU A 173 18.57 -18.90 12.66
CA GLU A 173 18.06 -17.53 12.58
C GLU A 173 17.30 -17.19 11.28
N GLU A 174 17.46 -17.91 10.17
CA GLU A 174 16.58 -17.68 9.00
C GLU A 174 15.12 -17.99 9.36
N THR A 175 14.92 -19.07 10.13
CA THR A 175 13.61 -19.47 10.66
C THR A 175 12.95 -18.41 11.56
N SER A 176 13.73 -17.61 12.28
CA SER A 176 13.22 -16.56 13.17
C SER A 176 12.99 -15.25 12.42
N ASN A 177 13.93 -14.83 11.58
CA ASN A 177 13.82 -13.59 10.79
C ASN A 177 12.75 -13.66 9.70
N GLY A 178 12.37 -14.85 9.24
CA GLY A 178 11.17 -15.06 8.42
C GLY A 178 9.87 -14.53 9.06
N MET A 179 9.80 -14.42 10.40
CA MET A 179 8.68 -13.78 11.11
C MET A 179 8.57 -12.27 10.82
N GLY A 180 9.66 -11.61 10.44
CA GLY A 180 9.69 -10.18 10.11
C GLY A 180 8.85 -9.83 8.87
N ASP A 181 8.83 -10.71 7.87
CA ASP A 181 8.04 -10.52 6.65
C ASP A 181 6.53 -10.64 6.94
N TYR A 182 6.15 -11.57 7.82
CA TYR A 182 4.80 -11.64 8.38
C TYR A 182 4.45 -10.41 9.21
N ALA A 183 5.40 -9.80 9.94
CA ALA A 183 5.16 -8.55 10.65
C ALA A 183 4.85 -7.39 9.68
N GLY A 184 5.52 -7.34 8.52
CA GLY A 184 5.17 -6.43 7.42
C GLY A 184 3.75 -6.66 6.88
N ALA A 185 3.38 -7.93 6.61
CA ALA A 185 2.04 -8.30 6.18
C ALA A 185 0.94 -7.94 7.21
N VAL A 186 1.20 -8.20 8.50
CA VAL A 186 0.29 -7.88 9.61
C VAL A 186 0.19 -6.36 9.80
N ALA A 187 1.29 -5.62 9.71
CA ALA A 187 1.27 -4.16 9.75
C ALA A 187 0.43 -3.58 8.60
N PHE A 188 0.60 -4.08 7.37
CA PHE A 188 -0.19 -3.65 6.21
C PHE A 188 -1.69 -3.97 6.37
N LEU A 189 -2.02 -5.18 6.85
CA LEU A 189 -3.40 -5.55 7.18
C LEU A 189 -4.00 -4.61 8.23
N CYS A 190 -3.26 -4.29 9.29
CA CYS A 190 -3.69 -3.41 10.38
C CYS A 190 -3.79 -1.92 9.99
N PHE A 191 -2.92 -1.41 9.12
CA PHE A 191 -2.91 0.01 8.71
C PHE A 191 -3.77 0.33 7.48
N PHE A 192 -3.94 -0.59 6.53
CA PHE A 192 -4.68 -0.32 5.29
C PHE A 192 -6.01 -1.07 5.24
N VAL A 193 -6.02 -2.38 5.49
CA VAL A 193 -7.25 -3.18 5.36
C VAL A 193 -8.19 -2.95 6.54
N LEU A 194 -7.70 -2.99 7.77
CA LEU A 194 -8.50 -2.86 8.99
C LEU A 194 -9.26 -1.52 9.05
N PRO A 195 -8.67 -0.35 8.69
CA PRO A 195 -9.41 0.91 8.64
C PRO A 195 -10.45 0.96 7.51
N ILE A 196 -10.19 0.34 6.35
CA ILE A 196 -11.20 0.23 5.26
C ILE A 196 -12.39 -0.64 5.72
N LEU A 197 -12.13 -1.72 6.47
CA LEU A 197 -13.16 -2.55 7.08
C LEU A 197 -13.93 -1.81 8.18
N LEU A 198 -13.26 -1.06 9.06
CA LEU A 198 -13.89 -0.23 10.09
C LEU A 198 -14.72 0.92 9.50
N VAL A 199 -14.23 1.58 8.44
CA VAL A 199 -14.98 2.64 7.74
C VAL A 199 -16.20 2.07 7.01
N SER A 200 -16.07 0.94 6.32
CA SER A 200 -17.21 0.29 5.66
C SER A 200 -18.22 -0.31 6.66
N PHE A 201 -17.75 -0.76 7.83
CA PHE A 201 -18.60 -1.15 8.97
C PHE A 201 -19.31 0.06 9.59
N ALA A 202 -18.63 1.18 9.80
CA ALA A 202 -19.23 2.43 10.30
C ALA A 202 -20.29 2.98 9.31
N ILE A 203 -20.01 2.94 8.00
CA ILE A 203 -20.99 3.26 6.94
C ILE A 203 -22.21 2.32 7.01
N LYS A 204 -22.06 1.07 7.47
CA LYS A 204 -23.17 0.14 7.74
C LYS A 204 -23.90 0.38 9.07
N LEU A 205 -23.22 0.87 10.11
CA LEU A 205 -23.88 1.31 11.35
C LEU A 205 -24.77 2.54 11.09
N VAL A 206 -24.35 3.42 10.16
CA VAL A 206 -25.13 4.58 9.72
C VAL A 206 -26.29 4.18 8.79
N ASN A 207 -26.09 3.24 7.85
CA ASN A 207 -27.14 2.82 6.91
C ASN A 207 -28.04 1.71 7.47
N LYS A 208 -29.11 2.13 8.16
CA LYS A 208 -30.04 1.33 8.95
C LYS A 208 -31.04 0.47 8.14
N SER A 209 -30.52 -0.47 7.36
CA SER A 209 -31.13 -1.78 7.05
C SER A 209 -32.65 -1.80 6.71
N PHE A 210 -33.00 -1.48 5.48
CA PHE A 210 -34.35 -1.48 4.86
C PHE A 210 -35.32 -2.65 5.16
N SER A 211 -36.46 -2.37 5.81
CA SER A 211 -37.58 -3.33 5.94
C SER A 211 -38.36 -3.49 4.62
N ASN A 212 -38.96 -4.67 4.38
CA ASN A 212 -39.77 -4.90 3.18
C ASN A 212 -41.16 -4.27 3.32
N SER A 213 -41.30 -3.00 2.95
CA SER A 213 -42.57 -2.26 2.97
C SER A 213 -42.85 -1.59 1.63
N LYS A 214 -44.12 -1.60 1.19
CA LYS A 214 -44.61 -0.70 0.15
C LYS A 214 -44.67 0.70 0.76
N ASN A 215 -43.79 1.62 0.38
CA ASN A 215 -43.82 3.00 0.89
C ASN A 215 -44.92 3.80 0.16
N PRO A 216 -46.04 4.19 0.81
CA PRO A 216 -47.15 4.88 0.14
C PRO A 216 -46.93 6.41 0.05
N SER A 217 -45.74 6.90 0.42
CA SER A 217 -45.49 8.33 0.69
C SER A 217 -44.23 8.91 0.04
N HIS A 218 -43.46 8.09 -0.70
CA HIS A 218 -42.19 8.46 -1.33
C HIS A 218 -41.08 9.07 -0.43
N THR A 219 -41.32 9.16 0.89
CA THR A 219 -40.42 9.78 1.88
C THR A 219 -39.10 9.05 2.13
N GLU A 220 -38.97 7.79 1.73
CA GLU A 220 -37.84 6.93 2.06
C GLU A 220 -37.49 5.99 0.89
N TYR A 221 -36.25 6.10 0.41
CA TYR A 221 -35.76 5.46 -0.82
C TYR A 221 -35.36 3.98 -0.61
N PRO A 222 -35.51 3.11 -1.63
CA PRO A 222 -35.13 1.70 -1.53
C PRO A 222 -33.62 1.50 -1.36
N GLU A 223 -33.19 0.74 -0.35
CA GLU A 223 -31.77 0.44 -0.11
C GLU A 223 -31.31 -0.89 -0.72
N MET A 224 -30.03 -0.97 -1.08
CA MET A 224 -29.38 -2.24 -1.42
C MET A 224 -28.85 -2.95 -0.17
N ARG A 225 -29.70 -3.73 0.52
CA ARG A 225 -29.24 -4.64 1.58
C ARG A 225 -28.22 -5.66 1.05
N VAL A 226 -27.22 -5.94 1.86
CA VAL A 226 -26.38 -7.17 1.87
C VAL A 226 -26.50 -7.71 3.30
N THR A 227 -26.78 -9.01 3.46
CA THR A 227 -26.94 -9.60 4.80
C THR A 227 -25.64 -9.48 5.60
N LYS A 228 -25.72 -9.54 6.94
CA LYS A 228 -24.51 -9.50 7.79
C LYS A 228 -23.55 -10.63 7.41
N LEU A 229 -24.08 -11.86 7.25
CA LEU A 229 -23.34 -13.04 6.83
C LEU A 229 -22.68 -12.88 5.45
N ALA A 230 -23.45 -12.48 4.42
CA ALA A 230 -22.89 -12.30 3.08
C ALA A 230 -21.80 -11.22 3.05
N TRP A 231 -21.90 -10.18 3.87
CA TRP A 231 -20.86 -9.15 3.98
C TRP A 231 -19.61 -9.61 4.74
N VAL A 232 -19.75 -10.44 5.78
CA VAL A 232 -18.60 -11.07 6.45
C VAL A 232 -17.90 -12.03 5.47
N ALA A 233 -18.65 -12.79 4.68
CA ALA A 233 -18.07 -13.61 3.61
C ALA A 233 -17.35 -12.76 2.54
N GLU A 234 -18.03 -11.72 2.02
CA GLU A 234 -17.58 -10.91 0.88
C GLU A 234 -16.45 -9.91 1.24
N PHE A 235 -16.34 -9.45 2.48
CA PHE A 235 -15.37 -8.41 2.89
C PHE A 235 -14.40 -8.82 4.00
N LEU A 236 -14.60 -9.96 4.70
CA LEU A 236 -13.64 -10.47 5.68
C LEU A 236 -13.05 -11.81 5.24
N LEU A 237 -13.87 -12.83 5.06
CA LEU A 237 -13.40 -14.21 4.81
C LEU A 237 -12.76 -14.38 3.42
N ALA A 238 -13.37 -13.86 2.35
CA ALA A 238 -12.79 -14.01 1.01
C ALA A 238 -11.43 -13.30 0.87
N PRO A 239 -11.24 -12.04 1.34
CA PRO A 239 -9.91 -11.42 1.39
C PRO A 239 -8.86 -12.19 2.19
N THR A 240 -9.19 -12.72 3.39
CA THR A 240 -8.21 -13.47 4.19
C THR A 240 -7.84 -14.81 3.55
N LEU A 241 -8.80 -15.50 2.93
CA LEU A 241 -8.54 -16.74 2.19
C LEU A 241 -7.69 -16.51 0.94
N ILE A 242 -7.86 -15.39 0.23
CA ILE A 242 -7.01 -15.02 -0.91
C ILE A 242 -5.56 -14.81 -0.45
N VAL A 243 -5.34 -14.02 0.61
CA VAL A 243 -3.98 -13.78 1.15
C VAL A 243 -3.35 -15.07 1.65
N ALA A 244 -4.09 -15.90 2.40
CA ALA A 244 -3.58 -17.17 2.92
C ALA A 244 -3.21 -18.16 1.79
N ALA A 245 -4.05 -18.30 0.76
CA ALA A 245 -3.76 -19.17 -0.39
C ALA A 245 -2.52 -18.72 -1.17
N ILE A 246 -2.28 -17.40 -1.28
CA ILE A 246 -1.11 -16.85 -1.96
C ILE A 246 0.16 -17.01 -1.10
N GLY A 247 0.07 -16.86 0.22
CA GLY A 247 1.20 -17.16 1.12
C GLY A 247 1.66 -18.62 1.06
N VAL A 248 0.72 -19.56 0.91
CA VAL A 248 1.02 -21.00 0.76
C VAL A 248 1.49 -21.37 -0.67
N SER A 249 1.37 -20.47 -1.65
CA SER A 249 1.60 -20.79 -3.07
C SER A 249 3.08 -20.91 -3.49
N GLY A 250 4.04 -20.61 -2.62
CA GLY A 250 5.48 -20.60 -2.95
C GLY A 250 5.87 -19.52 -3.97
N SER A 251 5.06 -18.47 -4.13
CA SER A 251 5.36 -17.34 -5.02
C SER A 251 6.62 -16.61 -4.58
N THR A 252 7.49 -16.28 -5.54
CA THR A 252 8.69 -15.45 -5.32
C THR A 252 8.38 -13.99 -4.99
N GLN A 253 7.13 -13.53 -5.17
CA GLN A 253 6.68 -12.17 -4.87
C GLN A 253 5.26 -12.19 -4.26
N PRO A 254 5.07 -12.78 -3.06
CA PRO A 254 3.74 -13.08 -2.53
C PRO A 254 2.91 -11.81 -2.29
N PHE A 255 3.53 -10.71 -1.88
CA PHE A 255 2.87 -9.41 -1.69
C PHE A 255 2.24 -8.84 -2.97
N ILE A 256 2.97 -8.88 -4.09
CA ILE A 256 2.51 -8.32 -5.36
C ILE A 256 1.35 -9.16 -5.90
N VAL A 257 1.46 -10.49 -5.83
CA VAL A 257 0.39 -11.41 -6.20
C VAL A 257 -0.84 -11.22 -5.29
N ALA A 258 -0.65 -11.02 -3.98
CA ALA A 258 -1.73 -10.74 -3.04
C ALA A 258 -2.44 -9.40 -3.32
N MET A 259 -1.69 -8.33 -3.61
CA MET A 259 -2.28 -7.03 -3.98
C MET A 259 -3.10 -7.13 -5.28
N LEU A 260 -2.56 -7.80 -6.31
CA LEU A 260 -3.27 -8.00 -7.57
C LEU A 260 -4.52 -8.89 -7.40
N GLY A 261 -4.43 -9.97 -6.64
CA GLY A 261 -5.55 -10.85 -6.32
C GLY A 261 -6.68 -10.13 -5.58
N LEU A 262 -6.35 -9.33 -4.56
CA LEU A 262 -7.32 -8.51 -3.82
C LEU A 262 -7.93 -7.41 -4.71
N TYR A 263 -7.14 -6.75 -5.56
CA TYR A 263 -7.62 -5.74 -6.50
C TYR A 263 -8.65 -6.31 -7.48
N LEU A 264 -8.34 -7.45 -8.10
CA LEU A 264 -9.24 -8.17 -9.01
C LEU A 264 -10.50 -8.66 -8.30
N TYR A 265 -10.37 -9.18 -7.08
CA TYR A 265 -11.50 -9.59 -6.26
C TYR A 265 -12.47 -8.42 -5.99
N PHE A 266 -11.97 -7.29 -5.49
CA PHE A 266 -12.82 -6.12 -5.24
C PHE A 266 -13.45 -5.56 -6.52
N LEU A 267 -12.70 -5.50 -7.64
CA LEU A 267 -13.23 -5.14 -8.96
C LEU A 267 -14.44 -6.01 -9.35
N ILE A 268 -14.38 -7.34 -9.15
CA ILE A 268 -15.50 -8.26 -9.42
C ILE A 268 -16.71 -7.94 -8.53
N THR A 269 -16.53 -7.74 -7.21
CA THR A 269 -17.65 -7.37 -6.31
C THR A 269 -18.32 -6.05 -6.72
N LEU A 270 -17.54 -5.07 -7.19
CA LEU A 270 -18.04 -3.77 -7.66
C LEU A 270 -18.83 -3.90 -8.96
N LEU A 271 -18.38 -4.74 -9.90
CA LEU A 271 -19.13 -5.05 -11.14
C LEU A 271 -20.45 -5.77 -10.83
N HIS A 272 -20.45 -6.74 -9.91
CA HIS A 272 -21.67 -7.37 -9.40
C HIS A 272 -22.62 -6.35 -8.75
N ARG A 273 -22.09 -5.39 -7.98
CA ARG A 273 -22.88 -4.27 -7.41
C ARG A 273 -23.47 -3.37 -8.49
N GLN A 274 -22.76 -3.06 -9.58
CA GLN A 274 -23.35 -2.34 -10.72
C GLN A 274 -24.54 -3.10 -11.31
N TRP A 275 -24.40 -4.41 -11.51
CA TRP A 275 -25.44 -5.26 -12.11
C TRP A 275 -26.69 -5.34 -11.22
N ARG A 276 -26.52 -5.42 -9.89
CA ARG A 276 -27.62 -5.30 -8.93
C ARG A 276 -28.35 -3.95 -9.04
N MET A 277 -27.63 -2.84 -9.18
CA MET A 277 -28.26 -1.53 -9.46
C MET A 277 -28.99 -1.48 -10.81
N LYS A 278 -28.39 -2.06 -11.87
CA LYS A 278 -29.03 -2.18 -13.20
C LYS A 278 -30.29 -3.06 -13.15
N ARG A 279 -30.46 -3.95 -12.17
CA ARG A 279 -31.73 -4.66 -11.89
C ARG A 279 -32.75 -3.75 -11.19
N VAL A 280 -32.39 -3.05 -10.11
CA VAL A 280 -33.31 -2.17 -9.36
C VAL A 280 -33.85 -1.04 -10.24
N ILE A 281 -32.98 -0.34 -10.98
CA ILE A 281 -33.41 0.78 -11.83
C ILE A 281 -34.32 0.31 -12.97
N ARG A 282 -34.08 -0.88 -13.55
CA ARG A 282 -34.98 -1.46 -14.57
C ARG A 282 -36.35 -1.83 -14.02
N ARG A 283 -36.46 -2.20 -12.74
CA ARG A 283 -37.75 -2.41 -12.08
C ARG A 283 -38.49 -1.08 -11.96
N LEU A 284 -37.90 -0.08 -11.29
CA LEU A 284 -38.54 1.22 -11.07
C LEU A 284 -38.94 1.91 -12.39
N VAL A 285 -38.13 1.81 -13.45
CA VAL A 285 -38.49 2.33 -14.80
C VAL A 285 -39.65 1.54 -15.43
N LYS A 286 -39.76 0.22 -15.21
CA LYS A 286 -40.93 -0.56 -15.65
C LYS A 286 -42.20 -0.17 -14.87
N ASP A 287 -42.03 0.14 -13.59
CA ASP A 287 -43.11 0.53 -12.68
C ASP A 287 -43.49 2.03 -12.81
N GLY A 288 -42.82 2.80 -13.68
CA GLY A 288 -43.05 4.24 -13.92
C GLY A 288 -42.44 5.19 -12.88
N ASP A 289 -41.84 4.67 -11.81
CA ASP A 289 -41.34 5.45 -10.66
C ASP A 289 -40.00 6.15 -10.94
N TYR A 290 -40.03 7.18 -11.78
CA TYR A 290 -38.86 8.03 -12.06
C TYR A 290 -38.38 8.81 -10.83
N HIS A 291 -39.26 9.12 -9.86
CA HIS A 291 -38.89 9.76 -8.59
C HIS A 291 -37.99 8.85 -7.76
N GLY A 292 -38.40 7.60 -7.54
CA GLY A 292 -37.63 6.58 -6.84
C GLY A 292 -36.33 6.24 -7.55
N VAL A 293 -36.27 6.29 -8.89
CA VAL A 293 -35.00 6.17 -9.63
C VAL A 293 -34.02 7.30 -9.27
N VAL A 294 -34.47 8.56 -9.28
CA VAL A 294 -33.62 9.70 -8.91
C VAL A 294 -33.16 9.60 -7.45
N GLY A 295 -34.05 9.21 -6.54
CA GLY A 295 -33.74 8.96 -5.13
C GLY A 295 -32.70 7.84 -4.93
N PHE A 296 -32.87 6.71 -5.61
CA PHE A 296 -31.95 5.56 -5.59
C PHE A 296 -30.56 5.89 -6.15
N LEU A 297 -30.51 6.75 -7.19
CA LEU A 297 -29.25 7.27 -7.72
C LEU A 297 -28.58 8.26 -6.76
N ARG A 298 -29.35 9.17 -6.14
CA ARG A 298 -28.84 10.15 -5.16
C ARG A 298 -28.28 9.46 -3.90
N SER A 299 -28.95 8.42 -3.38
CA SER A 299 -28.48 7.67 -2.21
C SER A 299 -27.19 6.87 -2.46
N ASN A 300 -26.92 6.47 -3.71
CA ASN A 300 -25.71 5.73 -4.10
C ASN A 300 -24.58 6.62 -4.65
N GLN A 301 -24.81 7.92 -4.85
CA GLN A 301 -23.86 8.81 -5.50
C GLN A 301 -22.52 8.91 -4.75
N VAL A 302 -22.56 9.03 -3.41
CA VAL A 302 -21.35 9.14 -2.57
C VAL A 302 -20.50 7.87 -2.65
N TYR A 303 -21.12 6.70 -2.68
CA TYR A 303 -20.41 5.42 -2.82
C TYR A 303 -19.65 5.35 -4.15
N TRP A 304 -20.31 5.71 -5.27
CA TRP A 304 -19.66 5.65 -6.59
C TRP A 304 -18.61 6.72 -6.81
N PHE A 305 -18.68 7.85 -6.10
CA PHE A 305 -17.60 8.82 -6.06
C PHE A 305 -16.33 8.20 -5.45
N PHE A 306 -16.43 7.63 -4.24
CA PHE A 306 -15.28 7.00 -3.59
C PHE A 306 -14.75 5.75 -4.32
N MET A 307 -15.63 4.91 -4.89
CA MET A 307 -15.18 3.78 -5.72
C MET A 307 -14.58 4.23 -7.06
N GLY A 308 -15.02 5.36 -7.62
CA GLY A 308 -14.40 6.00 -8.79
C GLY A 308 -13.02 6.60 -8.51
N LEU A 309 -12.72 6.93 -7.24
CA LEU A 309 -11.38 7.33 -6.81
C LEU A 309 -10.43 6.13 -6.64
N LEU A 310 -10.93 5.05 -6.01
CA LEU A 310 -10.12 3.84 -5.74
C LEU A 310 -9.92 2.96 -7.00
N TYR A 311 -10.86 2.95 -7.93
CA TYR A 311 -10.86 2.11 -9.13
C TYR A 311 -11.20 2.94 -10.38
N PRO A 312 -10.33 3.88 -10.79
CA PRO A 312 -10.68 4.92 -11.75
C PRO A 312 -11.11 4.38 -13.12
N LEU A 313 -10.34 3.45 -13.70
CA LEU A 313 -10.53 2.99 -15.09
C LEU A 313 -11.99 2.58 -15.42
N PRO A 314 -12.62 1.61 -14.72
CA PRO A 314 -14.03 1.25 -14.99
C PRO A 314 -15.08 2.10 -14.26
N PHE A 315 -14.77 2.75 -13.12
CA PHE A 315 -15.81 3.39 -12.28
C PHE A 315 -15.88 4.93 -12.39
N LEU A 316 -14.82 5.62 -12.79
CA LEU A 316 -14.85 7.07 -12.98
C LEU A 316 -15.73 7.48 -14.18
N PRO A 317 -15.66 6.85 -15.38
CA PRO A 317 -16.61 7.09 -16.47
C PRO A 317 -18.06 6.72 -16.07
N TYR A 318 -18.22 5.64 -15.30
CA TYR A 318 -19.51 5.16 -14.82
C TYR A 318 -20.17 6.13 -13.81
N PHE A 319 -19.38 6.82 -12.98
CA PHE A 319 -19.84 7.87 -12.09
C PHE A 319 -20.42 9.06 -12.88
N PHE A 320 -19.69 9.58 -13.86
CA PHE A 320 -20.19 10.66 -14.73
C PHE A 320 -21.44 10.26 -15.51
N TYR A 321 -21.46 9.04 -16.07
CA TYR A 321 -22.66 8.46 -16.70
C TYR A 321 -23.88 8.48 -15.76
N HIS A 322 -23.71 8.14 -14.48
CA HIS A 322 -24.79 8.19 -13.49
C HIS A 322 -25.23 9.61 -13.13
N LEU A 323 -24.35 10.60 -13.11
CA LEU A 323 -24.73 12.01 -12.91
C LEU A 323 -25.63 12.50 -14.06
N VAL A 324 -25.23 12.25 -15.31
CA VAL A 324 -26.03 12.57 -16.51
C VAL A 324 -27.36 11.83 -16.49
N ARG A 325 -27.34 10.53 -16.19
CA ARG A 325 -28.54 9.67 -16.13
C ARG A 325 -29.51 10.10 -15.03
N LYS A 326 -29.02 10.54 -13.87
CA LYS A 326 -29.85 11.10 -12.79
C LYS A 326 -30.59 12.37 -13.25
N ARG A 327 -29.90 13.30 -13.93
CA ARG A 327 -30.54 14.49 -14.51
C ARG A 327 -31.60 14.11 -15.55
N ARG A 328 -31.30 13.14 -16.43
CA ARG A 328 -32.25 12.63 -17.45
C ARG A 328 -33.53 12.04 -16.83
N TYR A 329 -33.44 11.37 -15.68
CA TYR A 329 -34.63 10.82 -15.00
C TYR A 329 -35.38 11.83 -14.12
N ARG A 330 -34.72 12.88 -13.59
CA ARG A 330 -35.44 13.99 -12.91
C ARG A 330 -36.38 14.67 -13.92
N ASN A 331 -35.82 15.03 -15.07
CA ASN A 331 -36.51 15.75 -16.15
C ASN A 331 -37.18 14.83 -17.19
N HIS A 332 -37.55 13.59 -16.84
CA HIS A 332 -38.26 12.71 -17.78
C HIS A 332 -39.75 13.05 -17.81
N PRO A 333 -40.41 13.08 -19.00
CA PRO A 333 -41.86 13.29 -19.10
C PRO A 333 -42.66 12.30 -18.27
N ARG A 334 -43.86 12.73 -17.83
CA ARG A 334 -44.73 11.97 -16.92
C ARG A 334 -46.17 12.11 -17.38
N ALA A 335 -46.93 11.03 -17.29
CA ALA A 335 -48.37 11.04 -17.50
C ALA A 335 -49.06 11.43 -16.17
N CYS A 336 -49.98 12.39 -16.23
CA CYS A 336 -50.75 12.85 -15.08
C CYS A 336 -51.61 11.74 -14.48
N ALA A 337 -51.58 11.56 -13.15
CA ALA A 337 -52.40 10.57 -12.45
C ALA A 337 -53.92 10.70 -12.74
N SER A 338 -54.42 11.94 -12.92
CA SER A 338 -55.84 12.23 -13.09
C SER A 338 -56.37 12.11 -14.51
N CYS A 339 -55.54 12.25 -15.56
CA CYS A 339 -56.01 12.25 -16.96
C CYS A 339 -55.08 11.56 -17.98
N GLN A 340 -53.95 11.01 -17.56
CA GLN A 340 -52.89 10.42 -18.39
C GLN A 340 -52.20 11.35 -19.42
N GLY A 341 -52.63 12.61 -19.54
CA GLY A 341 -51.98 13.61 -20.37
C GLY A 341 -50.58 14.01 -19.86
N ASP A 342 -49.74 14.53 -20.77
CA ASP A 342 -48.36 14.90 -20.47
C ASP A 342 -48.27 16.03 -19.42
N MET A 343 -47.33 15.85 -18.49
CA MET A 343 -46.94 16.84 -17.49
C MET A 343 -45.59 17.49 -17.83
N VAL A 344 -45.51 18.79 -17.58
CA VAL A 344 -44.30 19.62 -17.73
C VAL A 344 -43.80 20.00 -16.33
N LYS A 345 -42.49 19.90 -16.06
CA LYS A 345 -41.91 20.51 -14.85
C LYS A 345 -41.91 22.03 -15.04
N LEU A 346 -42.40 22.77 -14.04
CA LEU A 346 -42.26 24.22 -13.97
C LEU A 346 -40.80 24.63 -13.78
N ASP A 347 -40.49 25.92 -13.91
CA ASP A 347 -39.20 26.47 -13.50
C ASP A 347 -39.20 26.83 -12.01
N GLU A 348 -38.01 27.07 -11.45
CA GLU A 348 -37.69 27.33 -10.03
C GLU A 348 -38.18 28.73 -9.55
N LYS A 349 -39.37 29.13 -10.03
CA LYS A 349 -40.12 30.39 -9.82
C LYS A 349 -41.60 30.23 -10.16
N GLY A 350 -41.93 29.40 -11.15
CA GLY A 350 -43.30 28.97 -11.42
C GLY A 350 -43.79 27.97 -10.37
N ASP A 351 -42.89 27.12 -9.85
CA ASP A 351 -43.18 26.19 -8.77
C ASP A 351 -43.47 26.86 -7.41
N ASP A 352 -42.78 27.97 -7.07
CA ASP A 352 -43.03 28.81 -5.88
C ASP A 352 -44.54 29.06 -5.62
N ALA A 353 -45.33 29.27 -6.69
CA ALA A 353 -46.76 29.58 -6.60
C ALA A 353 -47.64 28.40 -6.10
N TYR A 354 -47.14 27.17 -6.20
CA TYR A 354 -47.85 25.94 -5.82
C TYR A 354 -47.33 25.34 -4.51
N LEU A 355 -46.26 25.91 -3.94
CA LEU A 355 -45.62 25.41 -2.73
C LEU A 355 -46.16 26.08 -1.47
N SER A 356 -46.36 25.29 -0.41
CA SER A 356 -46.77 25.86 0.88
C SER A 356 -45.63 26.66 1.51
N LYS A 357 -45.98 27.60 2.41
CA LYS A 357 -45.01 28.40 3.19
C LYS A 357 -43.97 27.57 3.97
N ALA A 358 -44.26 26.30 4.24
CA ALA A 358 -43.29 25.37 4.82
C ALA A 358 -42.19 24.98 3.83
N GLN A 359 -42.59 24.65 2.60
CA GLN A 359 -41.74 24.12 1.53
C GLN A 359 -40.83 25.21 0.95
N LEU A 360 -41.38 26.40 0.70
CA LEU A 360 -40.61 27.59 0.32
C LEU A 360 -39.45 27.89 1.30
N ILE A 361 -39.68 27.67 2.61
CA ILE A 361 -38.65 27.82 3.64
C ILE A 361 -37.63 26.67 3.57
N GLU A 362 -38.06 25.43 3.30
CA GLU A 362 -37.18 24.26 3.15
C GLU A 362 -36.22 24.38 1.96
N GLU A 363 -36.66 24.99 0.86
CA GLU A 363 -35.82 25.22 -0.34
C GLU A 363 -34.87 26.39 -0.18
N ASN A 364 -35.35 27.51 0.37
CA ASN A 364 -34.53 28.68 0.69
C ASN A 364 -33.37 28.29 1.64
N ILE A 365 -33.62 27.43 2.63
CA ILE A 365 -32.56 26.87 3.51
C ILE A 365 -31.86 25.62 2.95
N ARG A 366 -32.24 25.15 1.75
CA ARG A 366 -31.71 24.00 1.02
C ARG A 366 -31.73 22.69 1.80
N SER A 367 -32.76 22.48 2.62
CA SER A 367 -33.02 21.23 3.35
C SER A 367 -33.87 20.24 2.55
N VAL A 368 -34.77 20.74 1.71
CA VAL A 368 -35.51 20.02 0.68
C VAL A 368 -35.36 20.80 -0.64
N ASP A 369 -35.78 20.17 -1.73
CA ASP A 369 -35.53 20.52 -3.14
C ASP A 369 -36.74 19.90 -3.85
N TYR A 370 -37.72 20.69 -4.29
CA TYR A 370 -38.97 20.21 -4.87
C TYR A 370 -38.94 20.26 -6.40
N ASP A 371 -39.82 19.49 -7.03
CA ASP A 371 -40.21 19.64 -8.43
C ASP A 371 -41.74 19.72 -8.48
N VAL A 372 -42.29 20.84 -8.93
CA VAL A 372 -43.72 20.92 -9.29
C VAL A 372 -43.89 20.56 -10.77
N TRP A 373 -44.78 19.62 -11.03
CA TRP A 373 -45.19 19.19 -12.36
C TRP A 373 -46.64 19.60 -12.59
N GLN A 374 -46.94 20.19 -13.73
CA GLN A 374 -48.30 20.61 -14.11
C GLN A 374 -48.73 19.88 -15.38
N CYS A 375 -49.95 19.33 -15.38
CA CYS A 375 -50.53 18.71 -16.57
C CYS A 375 -51.11 19.76 -17.51
N ALA A 376 -50.68 19.75 -18.78
CA ALA A 376 -51.17 20.70 -19.77
C ALA A 376 -52.69 20.55 -20.05
N ALA A 377 -53.20 19.31 -19.99
CA ALA A 377 -54.59 18.99 -20.35
C ALA A 377 -55.63 19.33 -19.24
N CYS A 378 -55.34 19.04 -17.97
CA CYS A 378 -56.30 19.20 -16.87
C CYS A 378 -55.89 20.21 -15.80
N GLN A 379 -54.73 20.86 -15.93
CA GLN A 379 -54.16 21.81 -14.95
C GLN A 379 -53.84 21.23 -13.55
N ASP A 380 -53.99 19.92 -13.36
CA ASP A 380 -53.61 19.19 -12.14
C ASP A 380 -52.09 19.26 -11.89
N THR A 381 -51.69 19.26 -10.62
CA THR A 381 -50.31 19.54 -10.19
C THR A 381 -49.78 18.52 -9.19
N GLU A 382 -48.65 17.90 -9.52
CA GLU A 382 -47.94 16.97 -8.65
C GLU A 382 -46.68 17.63 -8.05
N VAL A 383 -46.56 17.58 -6.72
CA VAL A 383 -45.46 18.20 -5.97
C VAL A 383 -44.52 17.12 -5.41
N TRP A 384 -43.36 16.95 -6.05
CA TRP A 384 -42.39 15.91 -5.74
C TRP A 384 -41.21 16.45 -4.92
N ASN A 385 -40.67 15.68 -3.96
CA ASN A 385 -39.63 16.17 -3.04
C ASN A 385 -38.29 15.40 -3.06
N TYR A 386 -37.18 16.10 -2.85
CA TYR A 386 -35.82 15.55 -2.86
C TYR A 386 -35.00 15.95 -1.62
N PRO A 387 -35.35 15.45 -0.41
CA PRO A 387 -34.72 15.86 0.85
C PRO A 387 -33.19 15.76 0.85
N ASN A 388 -32.55 16.88 1.20
CA ASN A 388 -31.10 16.99 1.29
C ASN A 388 -30.60 16.38 2.61
N ARG A 389 -30.29 15.08 2.58
CA ARG A 389 -29.77 14.33 3.74
C ARG A 389 -28.50 14.95 4.37
N SER A 390 -27.68 15.64 3.57
CA SER A 390 -26.46 16.34 4.01
C SER A 390 -26.72 17.72 4.63
N SER A 391 -27.94 18.24 4.59
CA SER A 391 -28.27 19.52 5.23
C SER A 391 -28.16 19.43 6.76
N ARG A 392 -27.83 20.55 7.43
CA ARG A 392 -27.88 20.65 8.89
C ARG A 392 -29.29 20.54 9.48
N TYR A 393 -30.31 20.70 8.63
CA TYR A 393 -31.71 20.75 9.04
C TYR A 393 -32.34 19.35 9.12
N LYS A 394 -33.26 19.17 10.06
CA LYS A 394 -33.98 17.94 10.39
C LYS A 394 -35.46 18.23 10.64
N ASN A 395 -36.30 17.18 10.65
CA ASN A 395 -37.75 17.30 10.79
C ASN A 395 -38.13 17.86 12.17
N CYS A 396 -38.89 18.95 12.19
CA CYS A 396 -39.35 19.58 13.41
C CYS A 396 -40.41 18.72 14.11
N SER A 397 -40.26 18.45 15.41
CA SER A 397 -41.26 17.70 16.20
C SER A 397 -42.64 18.38 16.29
N TYR A 398 -42.77 19.66 15.94
CA TYR A 398 -44.04 20.41 16.05
C TYR A 398 -44.78 20.56 14.71
N CYS A 399 -44.09 20.95 13.64
CA CYS A 399 -44.69 21.22 12.31
C CYS A 399 -44.27 20.21 11.22
N ARG A 400 -43.52 19.17 11.59
CA ARG A 400 -43.00 18.08 10.72
C ARG A 400 -42.02 18.50 9.60
N SER A 401 -42.07 19.73 9.09
CA SER A 401 -41.13 20.27 8.10
C SER A 401 -39.66 20.12 8.53
N GLN A 402 -38.76 19.82 7.58
CA GLN A 402 -37.31 19.66 7.69
C GLN A 402 -36.59 21.02 7.85
N THR A 403 -37.05 21.82 8.81
CA THR A 403 -36.61 23.20 9.08
C THR A 403 -36.02 23.36 10.49
N SER A 404 -35.78 22.26 11.21
CA SER A 404 -35.23 22.28 12.57
C SER A 404 -33.71 22.17 12.59
N TYR A 405 -33.03 22.94 13.43
CA TYR A 405 -31.58 23.00 13.54
C TYR A 405 -31.14 23.16 15.00
N LEU A 406 -29.92 22.70 15.31
CA LEU A 406 -29.29 22.89 16.62
C LEU A 406 -28.94 24.38 16.82
N ILE A 407 -29.56 25.04 17.81
CA ILE A 407 -29.21 26.41 18.22
C ILE A 407 -27.99 26.37 19.14
N SER A 408 -28.04 25.52 20.17
CA SER A 408 -27.01 25.46 21.19
C SER A 408 -26.93 24.08 21.84
N ARG A 409 -25.74 23.74 22.32
CA ARG A 409 -25.45 22.54 23.11
C ARG A 409 -24.62 22.95 24.32
N LYS A 410 -25.00 22.51 25.52
CA LYS A 410 -24.38 22.86 26.80
C LYS A 410 -24.21 21.62 27.66
N THR A 411 -23.05 21.44 28.28
CA THR A 411 -22.86 20.45 29.34
C THR A 411 -23.56 20.91 30.61
N LEU A 412 -24.46 20.09 31.17
CA LEU A 412 -25.09 20.32 32.48
C LEU A 412 -24.25 19.70 33.60
N ARG A 413 -23.72 18.49 33.36
CA ARG A 413 -22.79 17.77 34.25
C ARG A 413 -21.68 17.17 33.42
N ALA A 414 -20.42 17.43 33.77
CA ALA A 414 -19.28 16.80 33.12
C ALA A 414 -19.29 15.27 33.34
N ALA A 415 -18.65 14.53 32.42
CA ALA A 415 -18.37 13.11 32.62
C ALA A 415 -17.06 12.94 33.40
N THR A 416 -16.91 11.81 34.08
CA THR A 416 -15.69 11.44 34.81
C THR A 416 -15.19 10.08 34.33
N TYR A 417 -14.15 9.52 34.97
CA TYR A 417 -13.76 8.11 34.76
C TYR A 417 -14.76 7.11 35.37
N SER A 418 -15.57 7.54 36.35
CA SER A 418 -16.50 6.69 37.11
C SER A 418 -17.97 6.88 36.77
N SER A 419 -18.38 8.00 36.17
CA SER A 419 -19.79 8.28 35.87
C SER A 419 -19.99 9.05 34.56
N SER A 420 -21.14 8.83 33.93
CA SER A 420 -21.55 9.54 32.73
C SER A 420 -21.95 10.99 33.03
N GLY A 421 -21.57 11.89 32.13
CA GLY A 421 -22.03 13.27 32.16
C GLY A 421 -23.45 13.40 31.60
N GLN A 422 -23.99 14.61 31.68
CA GLN A 422 -25.28 14.96 31.11
C GLN A 422 -25.16 16.28 30.37
N GLY A 423 -25.63 16.31 29.13
CA GLY A 423 -25.73 17.51 28.31
C GLY A 423 -27.17 17.88 28.02
N GLU A 424 -27.32 19.11 27.55
CA GLU A 424 -28.54 19.70 27.04
C GLU A 424 -28.29 20.21 25.62
N GLU A 425 -29.27 20.04 24.75
CA GLU A 425 -29.32 20.75 23.47
C GLU A 425 -30.67 21.40 23.24
N ILE A 426 -30.64 22.54 22.53
CA ILE A 426 -31.80 23.32 22.14
C ILE A 426 -31.88 23.32 20.62
N ASN A 427 -32.89 22.64 20.09
CA ASN A 427 -33.17 22.59 18.66
C ASN A 427 -34.27 23.60 18.31
N GLY A 428 -33.97 24.57 17.45
CA GLY A 428 -34.92 25.56 16.93
C GLY A 428 -35.61 25.10 15.66
N CYS A 429 -36.63 25.82 15.21
CA CYS A 429 -37.29 25.62 13.92
C CYS A 429 -37.41 26.95 13.19
N VAL A 430 -36.96 27.01 11.93
CA VAL A 430 -37.04 28.24 11.11
C VAL A 430 -38.50 28.56 10.78
N HIS A 431 -39.26 27.57 10.32
CA HIS A 431 -40.64 27.76 9.84
C HIS A 431 -41.64 28.13 10.96
N CYS A 432 -41.61 27.43 12.10
CA CYS A 432 -42.61 27.63 13.17
C CYS A 432 -42.09 28.35 14.43
N GLY A 433 -40.82 28.78 14.45
CA GLY A 433 -40.19 29.49 15.58
C GLY A 433 -39.98 28.69 16.88
N LYS A 434 -40.73 27.60 17.07
CA LYS A 434 -40.72 26.79 18.30
C LYS A 434 -39.33 26.18 18.56
N ARG A 435 -38.94 26.16 19.83
CA ARG A 435 -37.67 25.59 20.33
C ARG A 435 -37.97 24.35 21.17
N LYS A 436 -37.27 23.25 20.89
CA LYS A 436 -37.32 22.00 21.66
C LYS A 436 -36.03 21.88 22.48
N ARG A 437 -36.18 21.74 23.80
CA ARG A 437 -35.09 21.43 24.74
C ARG A 437 -35.03 19.91 24.94
N SER A 438 -33.84 19.33 24.89
CA SER A 438 -33.65 17.88 25.06
C SER A 438 -32.32 17.58 25.73
N THR A 439 -32.32 16.65 26.70
CA THR A 439 -31.11 16.19 27.39
C THR A 439 -30.51 14.96 26.71
N TYR A 440 -29.20 14.80 26.82
CA TYR A 440 -28.46 13.64 26.33
C TYR A 440 -27.39 13.21 27.35
N SER A 441 -26.93 11.95 27.30
CA SER A 441 -25.87 11.44 28.16
C SER A 441 -24.49 11.60 27.51
N ILE A 442 -23.46 11.83 28.32
CA ILE A 442 -22.06 11.97 27.89
C ILE A 442 -21.27 10.78 28.42
N ALA A 443 -20.53 10.08 27.56
CA ALA A 443 -19.73 8.92 27.92
C ALA A 443 -18.61 9.26 28.92
N ARG A 444 -18.19 8.25 29.70
CA ARG A 444 -17.08 8.33 30.67
C ARG A 444 -15.70 8.38 29.98
N LEU A 445 -14.65 8.67 30.75
CA LEU A 445 -13.25 8.78 30.29
C LEU A 445 -12.46 7.47 30.46
N GLU A 446 -11.40 7.26 29.66
CA GLU A 446 -10.57 6.02 29.60
C GLU A 446 -9.04 6.35 29.50
N ARG A 447 -8.13 5.35 29.46
CA ARG A 447 -6.64 5.50 29.54
C ARG A 447 -5.88 4.50 28.61
N SER A 448 -4.59 4.75 28.30
CA SER A 448 -3.74 3.96 27.36
C SER A 448 -2.24 3.88 27.75
N SER A 449 -1.44 2.94 27.17
CA SER A 449 -0.03 2.64 27.56
C SER A 449 0.82 1.91 26.48
N SER A 450 2.17 1.99 26.52
CA SER A 450 3.17 1.27 25.65
C SER A 450 4.63 1.31 26.20
N SER A 451 5.58 0.46 25.72
CA SER A 451 6.99 0.34 26.23
C SER A 451 7.98 -0.43 25.28
N SER A 452 9.32 -0.32 25.45
CA SER A 452 10.39 -0.88 24.54
C SER A 452 11.84 -0.96 25.13
N SER A 453 12.73 -1.86 24.65
CA SER A 453 14.21 -1.98 24.98
C SER A 453 15.04 -2.91 24.02
N GLY A 454 16.40 -2.95 24.05
CA GLY A 454 17.28 -3.80 23.16
C GLY A 454 18.84 -3.81 23.40
N SER A 455 19.67 -4.25 22.40
CA SER A 455 21.18 -4.36 22.29
C SER A 455 21.89 -5.63 22.88
N SER A 456 23.15 -6.10 22.61
CA SER A 456 24.40 -5.67 21.86
C SER A 456 25.34 -6.89 21.44
N SER A 457 26.60 -6.73 20.96
CA SER A 457 27.42 -7.78 20.21
C SER A 457 29.01 -7.71 20.23
N SER A 458 29.72 -8.42 19.29
CA SER A 458 31.21 -8.49 18.94
C SER A 458 32.06 -9.66 19.56
N SER A 459 33.32 -10.11 19.21
CA SER A 459 34.42 -9.97 18.17
C SER A 459 35.60 -10.98 18.51
N SER A 460 36.76 -11.30 17.83
CA SER A 460 37.36 -11.31 16.45
C SER A 460 38.86 -11.85 16.45
N GLY A 461 39.44 -12.59 15.45
CA GLY A 461 40.94 -12.71 15.21
C GLY A 461 41.61 -14.02 14.65
N SER A 462 42.67 -13.95 13.77
CA SER A 462 43.32 -15.09 13.01
C SER A 462 44.73 -14.79 12.29
N SER A 463 45.57 -15.75 11.75
CA SER A 463 46.80 -15.59 10.85
C SER A 463 47.34 -16.82 9.96
N GLY A 464 47.93 -16.70 8.71
CA GLY A 464 48.38 -17.86 7.81
C GLY A 464 49.15 -17.78 6.37
N GLY A 465 48.62 -18.24 5.19
CA GLY A 465 49.33 -18.91 4.00
C GLY A 465 49.32 -18.45 2.47
N SER A 466 49.26 -19.36 1.43
CA SER A 466 49.31 -19.04 -0.06
C SER A 466 48.87 -20.10 -1.16
N TRP A 467 48.31 -19.59 -2.29
CA TRP A 467 47.45 -20.22 -3.35
C TRP A 467 47.95 -21.34 -4.30
N GLY A 468 47.01 -22.15 -4.84
CA GLY A 468 47.31 -23.45 -5.51
C GLY A 468 46.53 -23.92 -6.77
N GLY A 469 45.99 -23.03 -7.62
CA GLY A 469 45.64 -23.37 -9.02
C GLY A 469 44.41 -24.27 -9.30
N GLY A 470 43.23 -23.92 -8.79
CA GLY A 470 41.93 -24.55 -9.10
C GLY A 470 41.47 -24.36 -10.56
N SER A 471 40.49 -25.14 -11.03
CA SER A 471 40.04 -25.09 -12.45
C SER A 471 38.58 -25.54 -12.65
N SER A 472 37.68 -25.05 -11.79
CA SER A 472 36.25 -25.40 -11.78
C SER A 472 35.36 -24.15 -11.64
N GLY A 473 34.15 -24.19 -12.19
CA GLY A 473 33.16 -23.11 -12.08
C GLY A 473 32.02 -23.51 -11.15
N GLY A 474 31.92 -22.85 -9.99
CA GLY A 474 30.93 -23.16 -8.94
C GLY A 474 29.93 -22.03 -8.65
N GLY A 475 29.26 -22.14 -7.51
CA GLY A 475 28.20 -21.24 -7.05
C GLY A 475 28.66 -19.85 -6.59
N GLY A 476 27.83 -19.21 -5.77
CA GLY A 476 28.11 -17.97 -5.09
C GLY A 476 27.09 -16.85 -5.37
N ALA A 477 26.79 -16.08 -4.34
CA ALA A 477 25.75 -15.05 -4.35
C ALA A 477 26.24 -13.64 -4.74
N SER A 478 25.30 -12.81 -5.19
CA SER A 478 25.52 -11.37 -5.42
C SER A 478 24.51 -10.50 -4.68
N SER A 479 24.95 -9.33 -4.25
CA SER A 479 24.15 -8.30 -3.59
C SER A 479 24.49 -6.92 -4.09
N SER A 480 23.47 -6.12 -4.39
CA SER A 480 23.58 -4.68 -4.61
C SER A 480 22.87 -3.91 -3.50
N TRP A 481 23.19 -2.62 -3.33
CA TRP A 481 22.73 -1.81 -2.21
C TRP A 481 21.97 -0.55 -2.60
#